data_AF-A0A929PGQ1-F1
#
_entry.id   AF-A0A929PGQ1-F1
#
_cell.length_a   1.000
_cell.length_b   1.000
_cell.length_c   1.000
_cell.angle_alpha   90.00
_cell.angle_beta   90.00
_cell.angle_gamma   90.00
#
_symmetry.space_group_name_H-M   'P 1'
#
loop_
_entity.id
_entity.type
_entity.pdbx_description
1 polymer ?
#
loop_
_entity_poly.entity_id
_entity_poly.type
_entity_poly.pdbx_seq_one_letter_code
_entity_poly.pdbx_strand_id
1 'polypeptide(L)' 'KPIPLLHKLLLRTSLPGQRLYDPFMGSGSSLEAGLAQKLIVRGCDIDVNSYNAANKRVADYLKGIEI' A
#
# COMPACT_ATOMS: atom_id res chain seq x y z
N LYS A 1 -2.34 -9.56 -1.71
CA LYS A 1 -1.63 -10.19 -2.85
C LYS A 1 -0.12 -10.14 -2.58
N PRO A 2 0.74 -10.95 -3.24
CA PRO A 2 2.19 -10.88 -3.01
C PRO A 2 2.74 -9.48 -3.33
N ILE A 3 3.48 -8.89 -2.39
CA ILE A 3 4.06 -7.55 -2.52
C ILE A 3 5.01 -7.46 -3.75
N PRO A 4 5.90 -8.42 -4.03
CA PRO A 4 6.78 -8.35 -5.20
C PRO A 4 6.05 -8.27 -6.55
N LEU A 5 4.86 -8.87 -6.65
CA LEU A 5 4.01 -8.77 -7.83
C LEU A 5 3.50 -7.34 -8.01
N LEU A 6 3.00 -6.75 -6.92
CA LEU A 6 2.48 -5.38 -6.91
C LEU A 6 3.58 -4.37 -7.21
N HIS A 7 4.79 -4.58 -6.70
CA HIS A 7 5.94 -3.75 -7.07
C HIS A 7 6.20 -3.75 -8.57
N LYS A 8 6.25 -4.94 -9.18
CA LYS A 8 6.46 -5.07 -10.63
C LYS A 8 5.37 -4.35 -11.42
N LEU A 9 4.11 -4.44 -10.99
CA LEU A 9 3.01 -3.74 -11.65
C LEU A 9 3.20 -2.22 -11.55
N LEU A 10 3.32 -1.70 -10.33
CA LEU A 10 3.37 -0.26 -10.08
C LEU A 10 4.59 0.41 -10.73
N LEU A 11 5.73 -0.27 -10.82
CA LEU A 11 6.93 0.25 -11.51
C LEU A 11 6.68 0.50 -13.01
N ARG A 12 5.71 -0.18 -13.61
CA ARG A 12 5.38 -0.08 -15.04
C ARG A 12 4.20 0.86 -15.31
N THR A 13 3.38 1.12 -14.29
CA THR A 13 2.08 1.79 -14.46
C THR A 13 1.98 3.10 -13.69
N SER A 14 3.00 3.49 -12.94
CA SER A 14 2.98 4.71 -12.12
C SER A 14 4.35 5.38 -12.03
N LEU A 15 4.32 6.69 -11.80
CA LEU A 15 5.48 7.51 -11.48
C LEU A 15 5.43 7.95 -10.00
N PRO A 16 6.58 8.19 -9.37
CA PRO A 16 6.63 8.77 -8.02
C PRO A 16 5.74 10.01 -7.87
N GLY A 17 5.05 10.12 -6.75
CA GLY A 17 4.11 11.20 -6.45
C GLY A 17 2.70 11.04 -7.03
N GLN A 18 2.48 10.07 -7.93
CA GLN A 18 1.12 9.75 -8.39
C GLN A 18 0.27 9.07 -7.30
N ARG A 19 -1.05 9.07 -7.50
CA ARG A 19 -2.00 8.52 -6.54
C ARG A 19 -2.29 7.05 -6.84
N LEU A 20 -2.25 6.21 -5.81
CA LEU A 20 -2.74 4.84 -5.82
C LEU A 20 -4.03 4.78 -5.00
N TYR A 21 -5.11 4.28 -5.59
CA TYR A 21 -6.35 4.01 -4.89
C TYR A 21 -6.72 2.54 -4.99
N ASP A 22 -6.92 1.89 -3.84
CA ASP A 22 -7.39 0.51 -3.76
C ASP A 22 -8.69 0.41 -2.95
N PRO A 23 -9.86 0.27 -3.59
CA PRO A 23 -11.15 0.18 -2.91
C PRO A 23 -11.42 -1.18 -2.26
N PHE A 24 -10.54 -2.16 -2.45
CA PHE A 24 -10.65 -3.52 -1.89
C PHE A 24 -9.29 -3.97 -1.37
N MET A 25 -8.69 -3.13 -0.52
CA MET A 25 -7.27 -3.24 -0.17
C MET A 25 -6.93 -4.50 0.62
N GLY A 26 -7.92 -5.16 1.23
CA GLY A 26 -7.74 -6.29 2.14
C GLY A 26 -6.76 -5.91 3.25
N SER A 27 -5.73 -6.74 3.43
CA SER A 27 -4.64 -6.47 4.38
C SER A 27 -3.69 -5.33 3.97
N GLY A 28 -3.96 -4.56 2.91
CA GLY A 28 -3.18 -3.38 2.54
C GLY A 28 -1.87 -3.65 1.78
N SER A 29 -1.73 -4.81 1.12
CA SER A 29 -0.49 -5.14 0.38
C SER A 29 -0.18 -4.18 -0.78
N SER A 30 -1.22 -3.60 -1.39
CA SER A 30 -1.12 -2.57 -2.44
C SER A 30 -0.63 -1.24 -1.91
N LEU A 31 -1.05 -0.86 -0.70
CA LEU A 31 -0.62 0.37 -0.05
C LEU A 31 0.87 0.30 0.30
N GLU A 32 1.33 -0.79 0.89
CA GLU A 32 2.76 -0.99 1.20
C GLU A 32 3.63 -0.91 -0.06
N ALA A 33 3.24 -1.64 -1.12
CA ALA A 33 3.95 -1.61 -2.39
C ALA A 33 3.96 -0.20 -3.04
N GLY A 34 2.86 0.56 -2.90
CA GLY A 34 2.77 1.93 -3.39
C GLY A 34 3.64 2.90 -2.59
N LEU A 35 3.68 2.79 -1.27
CA LEU A 35 4.54 3.61 -0.41
C LEU A 35 6.02 3.40 -0.74
N ALA A 36 6.43 2.16 -0.98
CA ALA A 36 7.79 1.84 -1.40
C ALA A 36 8.18 2.39 -2.78
N GLN A 37 7.20 2.81 -3.58
CA GLN A 37 7.41 3.52 -4.86
C GLN A 37 7.16 5.01 -4.78
N LYS A 38 7.05 5.55 -3.56
CA LYS A 38 6.78 6.97 -3.31
C LYS A 38 5.46 7.44 -3.93
N LEU A 39 4.45 6.56 -3.97
CA LEU A 39 3.09 6.93 -4.37
C LEU A 39 2.31 7.50 -3.18
N ILE A 40 1.32 8.33 -3.48
CA ILE A 40 0.34 8.81 -2.52
C ILE A 40 -0.79 7.77 -2.47
N VAL A 41 -0.82 6.97 -1.41
CA VAL A 41 -1.72 5.81 -1.32
C VAL A 41 -3.01 6.13 -0.56
N ARG A 42 -4.13 5.56 -1.02
CA ARG A 42 -5.40 5.55 -0.31
C ARG A 42 -6.09 4.21 -0.53
N GLY A 43 -6.71 3.67 0.51
CA GLY A 43 -7.49 2.44 0.37
C GLY A 43 -8.61 2.34 1.38
N CYS A 44 -9.55 1.45 1.10
CA CYS A 44 -10.60 1.05 2.02
C CYS A 44 -10.85 -0.45 1.90
N ASP A 45 -11.43 -1.01 2.95
CA ASP A 45 -12.00 -2.35 2.97
C ASP A 45 -13.23 -2.35 3.86
N ILE A 46 -14.21 -3.19 3.55
CA ILE A 46 -15.43 -3.33 4.35
C ILE A 46 -15.20 -4.18 5.60
N ASP A 47 -14.25 -5.10 5.54
CA ASP A 47 -13.90 -5.96 6.67
C ASP A 47 -12.98 -5.22 7.65
N VAL A 48 -13.46 -5.05 8.88
CA VAL A 48 -12.73 -4.32 9.94
C VAL A 48 -11.40 -4.99 10.30
N ASN A 49 -11.33 -6.33 10.21
CA ASN A 49 -10.10 -7.05 10.52
C ASN A 49 -9.03 -6.79 9.45
N SER A 50 -9.42 -6.84 8.18
CA SER A 50 -8.58 -6.49 7.04
C SER A 50 -8.13 -5.03 7.10
N TYR A 51 -9.04 -4.11 7.42
CA TYR A 51 -8.73 -2.69 7.63
C TYR A 51 -7.70 -2.48 8.73
N ASN A 52 -7.87 -3.13 9.89
CA ASN A 52 -6.91 -3.06 11.00
C ASN A 52 -5.55 -3.65 10.64
N ALA A 53 -5.53 -4.77 9.91
CA ALA A 53 -4.30 -5.38 9.41
C ALA A 53 -3.57 -4.45 8.42
N ALA A 54 -4.29 -3.78 7.53
CA ALA A 54 -3.75 -2.78 6.61
C ALA A 54 -3.16 -1.58 7.36
N ASN A 55 -3.85 -1.04 8.36
CA ASN A 55 -3.36 0.07 9.17
C ASN A 55 -2.07 -0.29 9.92
N LYS A 56 -2.03 -1.48 10.52
CA LYS A 56 -0.81 -1.97 11.19
C LYS A 56 0.36 -2.07 10.21
N ARG A 57 0.15 -2.69 9.04
CA ARG A 57 1.15 -2.81 7.98
C ARG A 57 1.70 -1.45 7.54
N VAL A 58 0.81 -0.49 7.26
CA VAL A 58 1.21 0.87 6.85
C VAL A 58 1.96 1.58 7.97
N ALA A 59 1.49 1.48 9.22
CA ALA A 59 2.16 2.09 10.36
C ALA A 59 3.56 1.49 10.59
N ASP A 60 3.70 0.17 10.49
CA ASP A 60 4.98 -0.51 10.64
C ASP A 60 5.96 -0.12 9.51
N TYR A 61 5.46 0.00 8.26
CA TYR A 61 6.26 0.50 7.14
C TYR A 61 6.75 1.94 7.39
N LEU A 62 5.87 2.84 7.83
CA LEU A 62 6.23 4.24 8.08
C LEU A 62 7.21 4.41 9.25
N LYS A 63 7.11 3.57 10.29
CA LYS A 63 8.07 3.56 11.40
C LYS A 63 9.47 3.11 10.98
N GLY A 64 9.56 2.21 9.99
CA GLY A 64 10.84 1.74 9.45
C GLY A 64 11.58 2.78 8.60
N ILE A 65 10.91 3.87 8.24
CA ILE A 65 11.53 5.05 7.62
C ILE A 65 11.96 5.99 8.75
N GLU A 66 13.08 5.68 9.43
CA GLU A 66 13.78 6.71 10.20
C GLU A 66 14.21 7.81 9.21
N ILE A 67 13.77 9.05 9.47
CA ILE A 67 14.16 10.26 8.72
C ILE A 67 15.41 10.83 9.35
#